data_AF-A0A1V1HZX1-F1
#
_entry.id   AF-A0A1V1HZX1-F1
#
_cell.length_a   1.000
_cell.length_b   1.000
_cell.length_c   1.000
_cell.angle_alpha   90.00
_cell.angle_beta   90.00
_cell.angle_gamma   90.00
#
_symmetry.space_group_name_H-M   'P 1'
#
loop_
_entity.id
_entity.type
_entity.pdbx_description
1 polymer ?
#
loop_
_entity_poly.entity_id
_entity_poly.type
_entity_poly.pdbx_seq_one_letter_code
_entity_poly.pdbx_strand_id
1 'polypeptide(L)'
;MSSSNIINDCEKLLIHIKKCCNAMDIDGFGDAGVIGYFIRLPFKKIHRRHFAKIQLYTTEIIEYIKVNKIDIKIESFEEFQNSSIIYDPKQISILGYAQYEYRTKYLEDLKNKTKELIKIIESNEENK
;
A
#
# COMPACT_ATOMS: atom_id res chain seq x y z
N MET A 1 12.80 17.89 6.29
CA MET A 1 11.35 17.80 6.59
C MET A 1 11.18 17.85 8.11
N SER A 2 10.24 18.63 8.65
CA SER A 2 10.00 18.64 10.10
C SER A 2 9.25 17.39 10.56
N SER A 3 9.38 17.03 11.84
CA SER A 3 8.62 15.95 12.48
C SER A 3 7.11 16.09 12.30
N SER A 4 6.58 17.31 12.42
CA SER A 4 5.15 17.60 12.22
C SER A 4 4.67 17.30 10.80
N ASN A 5 5.51 17.55 9.79
CA ASN A 5 5.16 17.27 8.40
C ASN A 5 5.14 15.76 8.14
N ILE A 6 6.11 15.01 8.67
CA ILE A 6 6.18 13.57 8.46
C ILE A 6 5.07 12.81 9.19
N ILE A 7 4.63 13.26 10.38
CA ILE A 7 3.48 12.67 11.08
C ILE A 7 2.22 12.82 10.22
N ASN A 8 1.98 14.01 9.68
CA ASN A 8 0.86 14.26 8.76
C ASN A 8 0.94 13.39 7.48
N ASP A 9 2.14 13.16 6.93
CA ASP A 9 2.30 12.25 5.79
C ASP A 9 2.04 10.78 6.19
N CYS A 10 2.42 10.37 7.40
CA CYS A 10 2.07 9.06 7.96
C CYS A 10 0.55 8.90 8.15
N GLU A 11 -0.14 9.91 8.65
CA GLU A 11 -1.61 9.89 8.79
C GLU A 11 -2.32 9.81 7.44
N LYS A 12 -1.88 10.60 6.46
CA LYS A 12 -2.41 10.52 5.08
C LYS A 12 -2.14 9.15 4.47
N LEU A 13 -0.96 8.58 4.70
CA LEU A 13 -0.63 7.22 4.26
C LEU A 13 -1.63 6.22 4.85
N LEU A 14 -1.90 6.26 6.16
CA LEU A 14 -2.87 5.37 6.82
C LEU A 14 -4.30 5.52 6.23
N ILE A 15 -4.72 6.75 5.92
CA ILE A 15 -6.02 7.00 5.26
C ILE A 15 -6.05 6.35 3.87
N HIS A 16 -4.98 6.50 3.10
CA HIS A 16 -4.91 5.91 1.76
C HIS A 16 -4.84 4.39 1.79
N ILE A 17 -4.11 3.79 2.75
CA ILE A 17 -4.11 2.34 2.98
C ILE A 17 -5.54 1.85 3.24
N LYS A 18 -6.27 2.49 4.16
CA LYS A 18 -7.67 2.12 4.46
C LYS A 18 -8.57 2.18 3.23
N LYS A 19 -8.49 3.27 2.44
CA LYS A 19 -9.28 3.42 1.21
C LYS A 19 -8.89 2.40 0.14
N CYS A 20 -7.61 2.02 0.09
CA CYS A 20 -7.09 1.00 -0.81
C CYS A 20 -7.64 -0.39 -0.47
N CYS A 21 -7.57 -0.80 0.81
CA CYS A 21 -8.14 -2.05 1.30
C CYS A 21 -9.65 -2.12 1.05
N ASN A 22 -10.41 -1.08 1.38
CA ASN A 22 -11.85 -1.05 1.13
C ASN A 22 -12.20 -1.22 -0.37
N ALA A 23 -11.38 -0.67 -1.26
CA ALA A 23 -11.57 -0.86 -2.70
C ALA A 23 -11.23 -2.30 -3.14
N MET A 24 -10.23 -2.93 -2.52
CA MET A 24 -9.87 -4.34 -2.76
C MET A 24 -10.97 -5.30 -2.32
N ASP A 25 -11.56 -5.08 -1.14
CA ASP A 25 -12.64 -5.91 -0.60
C ASP A 25 -13.89 -5.90 -1.51
N ILE A 26 -14.18 -4.76 -2.14
CA ILE A 26 -15.32 -4.61 -3.07
C ILE A 26 -14.97 -5.14 -4.47
N ASP A 27 -13.73 -4.96 -4.93
CA ASP A 27 -13.28 -5.46 -6.24
C ASP A 27 -13.22 -7.00 -6.25
N GLY A 28 -12.99 -7.63 -5.08
CA GLY A 28 -13.25 -9.04 -4.76
C GLY A 28 -13.31 -9.94 -5.99
N PHE A 29 -12.13 -10.28 -6.53
CA PHE A 29 -11.88 -10.98 -7.80
C PHE A 29 -12.57 -12.35 -7.88
N GLY A 30 -13.90 -12.37 -8.00
CA GLY A 30 -14.74 -13.52 -8.38
C GLY A 30 -15.28 -13.33 -9.80
N ASP A 31 -15.58 -14.39 -10.53
CA ASP A 31 -16.05 -14.26 -11.91
C ASP A 31 -17.48 -13.68 -11.95
N ALA A 32 -17.62 -12.41 -12.33
CA ALA A 32 -18.90 -11.68 -12.25
C ALA A 32 -19.48 -11.30 -13.62
N GLY A 33 -18.93 -11.86 -14.70
CA GLY A 33 -19.35 -11.57 -16.07
C GLY A 33 -19.23 -10.09 -16.45
N VAL A 34 -19.86 -9.69 -17.55
CA VAL A 34 -19.77 -8.33 -18.12
C VAL A 34 -20.34 -7.27 -17.18
N ILE A 35 -21.44 -7.56 -16.48
CA ILE A 35 -22.09 -6.62 -15.55
C ILE A 35 -21.20 -6.40 -14.32
N GLY A 36 -20.58 -7.46 -13.79
CA GLY A 36 -19.61 -7.34 -12.72
C GLY A 36 -18.35 -6.58 -13.12
N TYR A 37 -17.90 -6.70 -14.38
CA TYR A 37 -16.77 -5.93 -14.89
C TYR A 37 -17.01 -4.41 -14.83
N PHE A 38 -18.19 -3.93 -15.27
CA PHE A 38 -18.51 -2.51 -15.24
C PHE A 38 -18.66 -1.96 -13.82
N ILE A 39 -19.23 -2.74 -12.90
CA ILE A 39 -19.35 -2.36 -11.48
C ILE A 39 -17.97 -2.25 -10.82
N ARG A 40 -17.00 -3.07 -11.24
CA ARG A 40 -15.62 -3.11 -10.69
C ARG A 40 -14.69 -2.02 -11.19
N LEU A 41 -14.85 -1.56 -12.43
CA LEU A 41 -14.03 -0.49 -13.02
C LEU A 41 -13.81 0.74 -12.11
N PRO A 42 -14.83 1.32 -11.45
CA PRO A 42 -14.61 2.43 -10.53
C PRO A 42 -13.73 2.04 -9.34
N PHE A 43 -13.91 0.86 -8.74
CA PHE A 43 -13.13 0.39 -7.60
C PHE A 43 -11.68 0.12 -7.98
N LYS A 44 -11.43 -0.49 -9.15
CA LYS A 44 -10.08 -0.65 -9.69
C LYS A 44 -9.37 0.69 -9.90
N LYS A 45 -10.11 1.72 -10.35
CA LYS A 45 -9.58 3.08 -10.51
C LYS A 45 -9.28 3.73 -9.16
N ILE A 46 -10.16 3.56 -8.17
CA ILE A 46 -9.97 4.06 -6.80
C ILE A 46 -8.75 3.38 -6.15
N HIS A 47 -8.67 2.06 -6.23
CA HIS A 47 -7.52 1.28 -5.76
C HIS A 47 -6.22 1.81 -6.35
N ARG A 48 -6.10 1.90 -7.69
CA ARG A 48 -4.88 2.40 -8.35
C ARG A 48 -4.49 3.81 -7.89
N ARG A 49 -5.46 4.71 -7.75
CA ARG A 49 -5.21 6.09 -7.30
C ARG A 49 -4.67 6.13 -5.87
N HIS A 50 -5.28 5.38 -4.96
CA HIS A 50 -4.83 5.32 -3.57
C HIS A 50 -3.50 4.59 -3.43
N PHE A 51 -3.28 3.54 -4.22
CA PHE A 51 -2.01 2.83 -4.26
C PHE A 51 -0.86 3.72 -4.74
N ALA A 52 -1.07 4.53 -5.78
CA ALA A 52 -0.06 5.51 -6.22
C ALA A 52 0.26 6.55 -5.13
N LYS A 53 -0.76 6.99 -4.36
CA LYS A 53 -0.55 7.87 -3.20
C LYS A 53 0.21 7.18 -2.07
N ILE A 54 -0.07 5.90 -1.83
CA ILE A 54 0.70 5.08 -0.87
C ILE A 54 2.17 5.06 -1.27
N GLN A 55 2.49 4.73 -2.53
CA GLN A 55 3.88 4.71 -3.01
C GLN A 55 4.59 6.06 -2.86
N LEU A 56 3.89 7.17 -3.14
CA LEU A 56 4.42 8.52 -2.94
C LEU A 56 4.81 8.76 -1.47
N TYR A 57 3.85 8.63 -0.55
CA TYR A 57 4.11 8.89 0.88
C TYR A 57 5.12 7.91 1.47
N THR A 58 5.09 6.63 1.08
CA THR A 58 6.08 5.64 1.50
C THR A 58 7.50 6.06 1.09
N THR A 59 7.68 6.63 -0.09
CA THR A 59 8.99 7.11 -0.55
C THR A 59 9.50 8.27 0.33
N GLU A 60 8.65 9.26 0.58
CA GLU A 60 8.97 10.41 1.44
C GLU A 60 9.30 9.95 2.88
N ILE A 61 8.55 8.97 3.40
CA ILE A 61 8.78 8.38 4.72
C ILE A 61 10.10 7.62 4.80
N ILE A 62 10.42 6.80 3.80
CA ILE A 62 11.70 6.07 3.74
C ILE A 62 12.87 7.05 3.72
N GLU A 63 12.77 8.15 2.97
CA GLU A 63 13.80 9.19 2.95
C GLU A 63 13.99 9.82 4.33
N TYR A 64 12.90 10.17 5.01
CA TYR A 64 12.95 10.72 6.37
C TYR A 64 13.61 9.75 7.36
N ILE A 65 13.24 8.47 7.34
CA ILE A 65 13.83 7.43 8.21
C ILE A 65 15.35 7.38 8.00
N LYS A 66 15.81 7.36 6.74
CA LYS A 66 17.23 7.30 6.39
C LYS A 66 17.99 8.53 6.89
N VAL A 67 17.47 9.72 6.66
CA VAL A 67 18.11 10.98 7.05
C VAL A 67 18.23 11.09 8.58
N ASN A 68 17.19 10.66 9.30
CA ASN A 68 17.15 10.74 10.77
C ASN A 68 17.70 9.49 11.48
N LYS A 69 18.19 8.49 10.72
CA LYS A 69 18.76 7.23 11.23
C LYS A 69 17.83 6.54 12.24
N ILE A 70 16.53 6.54 11.95
CA ILE A 70 15.54 5.85 12.78
C ILE A 70 15.66 4.35 12.52
N ASP A 71 15.73 3.55 13.58
CA ASP A 71 15.85 2.10 13.51
C ASP A 71 14.50 1.42 13.20
N ILE A 72 13.99 1.66 11.98
CA ILE A 72 12.78 1.02 11.45
C ILE A 72 12.93 0.78 9.95
N LYS A 73 12.55 -0.41 9.48
CA LYS A 73 12.66 -0.78 8.06
C LYS A 73 11.29 -0.83 7.38
N ILE A 74 11.02 0.17 6.54
CA ILE A 74 9.86 0.19 5.63
C ILE A 74 10.32 -0.14 4.22
N GLU A 75 9.68 -1.12 3.59
CA GLU A 75 9.98 -1.56 2.23
C GLU A 75 9.05 -0.89 1.22
N SER A 76 9.55 -0.68 0.00
CA SER A 76 8.72 -0.27 -1.13
C SER A 76 8.01 -1.49 -1.73
N PHE A 77 6.80 -1.30 -2.24
CA PHE A 77 6.09 -2.36 -2.94
C PHE A 77 6.68 -2.64 -4.33
N GLU A 78 6.92 -3.92 -4.63
CA GLU A 78 7.30 -4.40 -5.95
C GLU A 78 6.23 -5.36 -6.48
N GLU A 79 5.68 -5.10 -7.67
CA GLU A 79 4.77 -6.06 -8.31
C GLU A 79 5.56 -7.28 -8.78
N PHE A 80 4.93 -8.46 -8.77
CA PHE A 80 5.52 -9.62 -9.41
C PHE A 80 5.75 -9.28 -10.88
N GLN A 81 7.02 -9.33 -11.33
CA GLN A 81 7.33 -9.08 -12.72
C GLN A 81 6.62 -10.11 -13.58
N ASN A 82 5.76 -9.65 -14.48
CA ASN A 82 5.30 -10.44 -15.61
C ASN A 82 6.51 -10.64 -16.54
N SER A 83 7.35 -11.63 -16.23
CA SER A 83 8.23 -12.22 -17.24
C SER A 83 7.36 -12.54 -18.45
N SER A 84 7.84 -12.31 -19.67
CA SER A 84 7.13 -12.45 -20.95
C SER A 84 6.74 -13.90 -21.28
N ILE A 85 6.06 -14.56 -20.36
CA ILE A 85 5.56 -15.92 -20.42
C ILE A 85 4.10 -15.81 -20.79
N ILE A 86 3.71 -16.49 -21.87
CA ILE A 86 2.31 -16.64 -22.24
C ILE A 86 1.68 -17.54 -21.17
N TYR A 87 0.93 -16.94 -20.25
CA TYR A 87 0.19 -17.67 -19.23
C TYR A 87 -1.15 -18.16 -19.79
N ASP A 88 -1.51 -19.40 -19.49
CA ASP A 88 -2.87 -19.87 -19.72
C ASP A 88 -3.86 -19.20 -18.73
N PRO A 89 -5.18 -19.23 -18.98
CA PRO A 89 -6.15 -18.56 -18.12
C PRO A 89 -6.11 -19.00 -16.64
N LYS A 90 -5.77 -20.26 -16.35
CA LYS A 90 -5.67 -20.78 -14.99
C LYS A 90 -4.43 -20.22 -14.28
N GLN A 91 -3.31 -20.15 -14.99
CA GLN A 91 -2.08 -19.51 -14.50
C GLN A 91 -2.29 -18.01 -14.25
N ILE A 92 -3.00 -17.31 -15.12
CA ILE A 92 -3.37 -15.89 -14.92
C ILE A 92 -4.21 -15.72 -13.65
N SER A 93 -5.19 -16.60 -13.43
CA SER A 93 -6.02 -16.58 -12.22
C SER A 93 -5.18 -16.78 -10.95
N ILE A 94 -4.30 -17.78 -10.93
CA ILE A 94 -3.41 -18.07 -9.79
C ILE A 94 -2.48 -16.89 -9.50
N LEU A 95 -1.87 -16.31 -10.53
CA LEU A 95 -1.00 -15.12 -10.39
C LEU A 95 -1.79 -13.91 -9.88
N GLY A 96 -3.02 -13.73 -10.34
CA GLY A 96 -3.92 -12.68 -9.86
C GLY A 96 -4.19 -12.81 -8.36
N TYR A 97 -4.49 -14.02 -7.87
CA TYR A 97 -4.68 -14.28 -6.44
C TYR A 97 -3.39 -14.10 -5.64
N ALA A 98 -2.25 -14.62 -6.12
CA ALA A 98 -0.96 -14.45 -5.45
C ALA A 98 -0.57 -12.97 -5.33
N GLN A 99 -0.77 -12.19 -6.40
CA GLN A 99 -0.51 -10.75 -6.41
C GLN A 99 -1.43 -10.00 -5.45
N TYR A 100 -2.69 -10.44 -5.31
CA TYR A 100 -3.65 -9.90 -4.36
C TYR A 100 -3.20 -10.16 -2.91
N GLU A 101 -2.90 -11.41 -2.56
CA GLU A 101 -2.43 -11.76 -1.21
C GLU A 101 -1.16 -11.00 -0.85
N TYR A 102 -0.21 -10.93 -1.77
CA TYR A 102 1.04 -10.19 -1.57
C TYR A 102 0.77 -8.70 -1.30
N ARG A 103 -0.12 -8.08 -2.07
CA ARG A 103 -0.50 -6.67 -1.87
C ARG A 103 -1.20 -6.46 -0.53
N THR A 104 -2.09 -7.36 -0.12
CA THR A 104 -2.76 -7.27 1.19
C THR A 104 -1.77 -7.37 2.34
N LYS A 105 -0.84 -8.33 2.30
CA LYS A 105 0.22 -8.50 3.30
C LYS A 105 1.11 -7.25 3.39
N TYR A 106 1.51 -6.70 2.24
CA TYR A 106 2.28 -5.46 2.18
C TYR A 106 1.55 -4.28 2.84
N LEU A 107 0.27 -4.07 2.51
CA LEU A 107 -0.52 -2.96 3.06
C LEU A 107 -0.70 -3.08 4.58
N GLU A 108 -0.84 -4.29 5.09
CA GLU A 108 -0.94 -4.55 6.52
C GLU A 108 0.38 -4.29 7.27
N ASP A 109 1.50 -4.81 6.75
CA ASP A 109 2.83 -4.55 7.31
C ASP A 109 3.14 -3.04 7.32
N LEU A 110 2.89 -2.36 6.20
CA LEU A 110 3.08 -0.92 6.07
C LEU A 110 2.25 -0.15 7.10
N LYS A 111 0.96 -0.48 7.26
CA LYS A 111 0.08 0.12 8.27
C LYS A 111 0.67 0.01 9.68
N ASN A 112 1.19 -1.17 10.04
CA ASN A 112 1.71 -1.41 11.38
C ASN A 112 3.01 -0.63 11.61
N LYS A 113 3.94 -0.67 10.65
CA LYS A 113 5.21 0.07 10.72
C LYS A 113 5.00 1.60 10.71
N THR A 114 4.03 2.11 9.96
CA THR A 114 3.69 3.54 9.99
C THR A 114 3.19 3.97 11.36
N LYS A 115 2.38 3.16 12.03
CA LYS A 115 1.93 3.46 13.41
C LYS A 115 3.08 3.43 14.41
N GLU A 116 4.01 2.49 14.25
CA GLU A 116 5.21 2.40 15.07
C GLU A 116 6.11 3.63 14.87
N LEU A 117 6.32 4.05 13.62
CA LEU A 117 7.08 5.26 13.30
C LEU A 117 6.51 6.51 13.96
N ILE A 118 5.19 6.72 13.92
CA ILE A 118 4.53 7.85 14.58
C ILE A 118 4.90 7.88 16.07
N LYS A 119 4.77 6.75 16.77
CA LYS A 119 5.10 6.65 18.20
C LYS A 119 6.56 6.99 18.47
N ILE A 120 7.48 6.51 17.65
CA ILE A 120 8.92 6.79 17.80
C ILE A 120 9.19 8.29 17.64
N ILE A 121 8.56 8.94 16.67
CA ILE A 121 8.73 10.38 16.43
C ILE A 121 8.19 11.17 17.63
N GLU A 122 6.97 10.88 18.08
CA GLU A 122 6.34 11.54 19.22
C GLU A 122 7.18 11.40 20.49
N SER A 123 7.64 10.18 20.81
CA SER A 123 8.51 9.93 21.96
C SER A 123 9.85 10.69 21.87
N ASN A 124 10.41 10.85 20.68
CA ASN A 124 11.65 11.62 20.50
C ASN A 124 11.46 13.13 20.62
N GLU A 125 10.23 13.64 20.43
CA GLU A 125 9.90 15.06 20.67
C GLU A 125 9.67 15.36 22.15
N GLU A 126 9.03 14.45 22.89
CA GLU A 126 8.82 14.60 24.33
C GLU A 126 10.12 14.58 25.15
N ASN A 127 11.16 13.93 24.63
CA ASN A 127 12.47 13.81 25.27
C ASN A 127 13.49 14.90 24.85
N LYS A 128 13.08 15.91 24.08
CA LYS A 128 13.91 17.07 23.68
C LYS A 128 13.61 18.30 24.51
#